data_AF-A0A368UI02-F1
#
_entry.id   AF-A0A368UI02-F1
#
_cell.length_a   1.000
_cell.length_b   1.000
_cell.length_c   1.000
_cell.angle_alpha   90.00
_cell.angle_beta   90.00
_cell.angle_gamma   90.00
#
_symmetry.space_group_name_H-M   'P 1'
#
loop_
_entity.id
_entity.type
_entity.pdbx_description
1 polymer ?
#
loop_
_entity_poly.entity_id
_entity_poly.type
_entity_poly.pdbx_seq_one_letter_code
_entity_poly.pdbx_strand_id
1 'polypeptide(L)'
;MGDNVVVSNMELERLLSMKGGKGEGSYANNSQAQAIHAKSMHHLLKEALDGVQLQAPNIPFVVVDLGCSCGINTINVVPESVLDKRSSAHNKGRVFIHGASEITANAYKKQFQTDLATFLSSRAVELKRGGSMFLVCLGRTSVDPTDQGGAGLLFGTHFQDAWDDLVQEGLISGEKRDSFNIPVYAPSLQDFREVVEADGSFAINKLEVFKGGSPLVVNQPDDDGEVGRALANSCRSVSGVLVDAHIGDKLSEELFMRVERRATSHGKELLEQLQFFHIVASLSFAL
;
A
#
# COMPACT_ATOMS: atom_id res chain seq x y z
N MET A 1 -27.15 -19.35 8.93
CA MET A 1 -25.76 -19.82 9.10
C MET A 1 -24.95 -19.01 8.12
N GLY A 2 -23.99 -18.21 8.59
CA GLY A 2 -23.06 -17.55 7.68
C GLY A 2 -22.11 -18.60 7.15
N ASP A 3 -22.05 -18.76 5.83
CA ASP A 3 -21.01 -19.56 5.20
C ASP A 3 -19.68 -18.87 5.51
N ASN A 4 -18.99 -19.36 6.53
CA ASN A 4 -17.56 -19.12 6.65
C ASN A 4 -16.92 -19.85 5.46
N VAL A 5 -16.82 -19.15 4.34
CA VAL A 5 -16.04 -19.61 3.19
C VAL A 5 -14.61 -19.74 3.69
N VAL A 6 -14.20 -20.98 3.96
CA VAL A 6 -12.80 -21.31 4.22
C VAL A 6 -12.09 -21.13 2.89
N VAL A 7 -11.56 -19.94 2.65
CA VAL A 7 -10.70 -19.64 1.52
C VAL A 7 -9.46 -20.51 1.67
N SER A 8 -9.17 -21.35 0.68
CA SER A 8 -8.00 -22.23 0.72
C SER A 8 -6.71 -21.39 0.76
N ASN A 9 -5.63 -21.91 1.37
CA ASN A 9 -4.35 -21.17 1.42
C ASN A 9 -3.87 -20.71 0.03
N MET A 10 -4.09 -21.52 -1.02
CA MET A 10 -3.74 -21.13 -2.40
C MET A 10 -4.61 -19.98 -2.93
N GLU A 11 -5.89 -19.92 -2.56
CA GLU A 11 -6.73 -18.77 -2.91
C GLU A 11 -6.30 -17.54 -2.13
N LEU A 12 -5.96 -17.68 -0.84
CA LEU A 12 -5.49 -16.58 -0.01
C LEU A 12 -4.16 -16.00 -0.54
N GLU A 13 -3.22 -16.87 -0.89
CA GLU A 13 -1.95 -16.48 -1.54
C GLU A 13 -2.21 -15.67 -2.81
N ARG A 14 -3.11 -16.16 -3.68
CA ARG A 14 -3.47 -15.43 -4.91
C ARG A 14 -4.09 -14.07 -4.62
N LEU A 15 -4.97 -13.97 -3.61
CA LEU A 15 -5.66 -12.73 -3.26
C LEU A 15 -4.72 -11.64 -2.71
N LEU A 16 -3.66 -12.02 -2.01
CA LEU A 16 -2.71 -11.09 -1.39
C LEU A 16 -1.53 -10.71 -2.30
N SER A 17 -1.44 -11.33 -3.48
CA SER A 17 -0.45 -11.03 -4.51
C SER A 17 -0.94 -9.96 -5.49
N MET A 18 -0.01 -9.11 -5.96
CA MET A 18 -0.27 -8.20 -7.07
C MET A 18 -0.58 -8.96 -8.37
N LYS A 19 -1.26 -8.31 -9.33
CA LYS A 19 -1.64 -8.94 -10.61
C LYS A 19 -0.41 -9.31 -11.43
N GLY A 20 -0.11 -10.61 -11.51
CA GLY A 20 0.99 -11.14 -12.31
C GLY A 20 0.75 -11.08 -13.83
N GLY A 21 1.68 -11.65 -14.60
CA GLY A 21 1.60 -11.78 -16.06
C GLY A 21 2.30 -10.66 -16.83
N LYS A 22 1.99 -10.56 -18.14
CA LYS A 22 2.58 -9.59 -19.09
C LYS A 22 1.54 -8.71 -19.79
N GLY A 23 0.27 -8.77 -19.36
CA GLY A 23 -0.81 -7.96 -19.92
C GLY A 23 -0.69 -6.48 -19.53
N GLU A 24 -1.48 -5.63 -20.18
CA GLU A 24 -1.45 -4.17 -19.97
C GLU A 24 -1.63 -3.79 -18.49
N GLY A 25 -2.59 -4.40 -17.79
CA GLY A 25 -2.83 -4.16 -16.35
C GLY A 25 -1.96 -4.99 -15.38
N SER A 26 -0.89 -5.65 -15.86
CA SER A 26 0.00 -6.44 -14.98
C SER A 26 0.91 -5.54 -14.16
N TYR A 27 1.31 -5.99 -12.97
CA TYR A 27 2.22 -5.23 -12.11
C TYR A 27 3.55 -4.91 -12.82
N ALA A 28 4.14 -5.88 -13.53
CA ALA A 28 5.43 -5.70 -14.21
C ALA A 28 5.43 -4.56 -15.25
N ASN A 29 4.30 -4.33 -15.93
CA ASN A 29 4.18 -3.25 -16.92
C ASN A 29 3.86 -1.89 -16.30
N ASN A 30 3.32 -1.87 -15.07
CA ASN A 30 2.89 -0.67 -14.36
C ASN A 30 3.78 -0.31 -13.16
N SER A 31 4.83 -1.09 -12.89
CA SER A 31 5.72 -0.89 -11.73
C SER A 31 6.90 0.06 -11.99
N GLN A 32 6.83 0.87 -13.06
CA GLN A 32 7.93 1.75 -13.48
C GLN A 32 8.18 2.85 -12.44
N ALA A 33 7.12 3.38 -11.83
CA ALA A 33 7.25 4.39 -10.79
C ALA A 33 8.01 3.86 -9.57
N GLN A 34 7.78 2.62 -9.15
CA GLN A 34 8.46 1.98 -8.03
C GLN A 34 9.97 1.90 -8.29
N ALA A 35 10.37 1.55 -9.52
CA ALA A 35 11.78 1.54 -9.91
C ALA A 35 12.39 2.95 -9.92
N ILE A 36 11.66 3.96 -10.42
CA ILE A 36 12.08 5.36 -10.40
C ILE A 36 12.24 5.86 -8.96
N HIS A 37 11.27 5.60 -8.10
CA HIS A 37 11.28 6.00 -6.69
C HIS A 37 12.44 5.32 -5.96
N ALA A 38 12.62 4.00 -6.12
CA ALA A 38 13.75 3.27 -5.54
C ALA A 38 15.10 3.84 -6.01
N LYS A 39 15.25 4.16 -7.30
CA LYS A 39 16.46 4.80 -7.84
C LYS A 39 16.70 6.18 -7.23
N SER A 40 15.64 6.97 -7.01
CA SER A 40 15.76 8.28 -6.39
C SER A 40 16.22 8.21 -4.92
N MET A 41 15.86 7.14 -4.21
CA MET A 41 16.25 6.86 -2.83
C MET A 41 17.60 6.14 -2.70
N HIS A 42 18.30 5.84 -3.81
CA HIS A 42 19.56 5.10 -3.80
C HIS A 42 20.64 5.73 -2.91
N HIS A 43 20.68 7.06 -2.80
CA HIS A 43 21.62 7.75 -1.93
C HIS A 43 21.39 7.47 -0.44
N LEU A 44 20.13 7.27 -0.02
CA LEU A 44 19.77 6.92 1.36
C LEU A 44 20.20 5.49 1.70
N LEU A 45 20.07 4.57 0.72
CA LEU A 45 20.59 3.22 0.88
C LEU A 45 22.12 3.23 1.02
N LYS A 46 22.83 4.02 0.21
CA LYS A 46 24.29 4.17 0.33
C LYS A 46 24.71 4.71 1.69
N GLU A 47 24.05 5.77 2.15
CA GLU A 47 24.30 6.34 3.48
C GLU A 47 24.06 5.32 4.60
N ALA A 48 22.98 4.52 4.50
CA ALA A 48 22.72 3.45 5.45
C ALA A 48 23.82 2.37 5.42
N LEU A 49 24.30 2.00 4.23
CA LEU A 49 25.39 1.04 4.04
C LEU A 49 26.72 1.56 4.58
N ASP A 50 27.03 2.84 4.41
CA ASP A 50 28.24 3.48 4.96
C ASP A 50 28.24 3.47 6.50
N GLY A 51 27.06 3.42 7.12
CA GLY A 51 26.89 3.26 8.57
C GLY A 51 27.06 1.83 9.09
N VAL A 52 27.08 0.81 8.22
CA VAL A 52 27.21 -0.60 8.62
C VAL A 52 28.65 -0.92 8.99
N GLN A 53 28.88 -1.34 10.24
CA GLN A 53 30.20 -1.77 10.69
C GLN A 53 30.37 -3.27 10.49
N LEU A 54 31.24 -3.64 9.54
CA LEU A 54 31.64 -5.04 9.36
C LEU A 54 32.61 -5.46 10.48
N GLN A 55 32.39 -6.65 11.05
CA GLN A 55 33.15 -7.14 12.21
C GLN A 55 34.66 -7.29 11.91
N ALA A 56 35.03 -7.82 10.74
CA ALA A 56 36.41 -7.87 10.26
C ALA A 56 36.46 -8.12 8.73
N PRO A 57 37.53 -7.73 8.03
CA PRO A 57 37.66 -7.90 6.57
C PRO A 57 37.50 -9.33 6.04
N ASN A 58 37.75 -10.33 6.89
CA ASN A 58 37.73 -11.75 6.53
C ASN A 58 36.56 -12.53 7.15
N ILE A 59 35.61 -11.85 7.80
CA ILE A 59 34.40 -12.48 8.32
C ILE A 59 33.30 -12.33 7.27
N PRO A 60 32.76 -13.43 6.72
CA PRO A 60 31.62 -13.35 5.83
C PRO A 60 30.43 -12.68 6.51
N PHE A 61 29.75 -11.81 5.77
CA PHE A 61 28.46 -11.26 6.15
C PHE A 61 27.40 -11.71 5.15
N VAL A 62 26.14 -11.64 5.56
CA VAL A 62 24.99 -12.04 4.74
C VAL A 62 24.14 -10.82 4.47
N VAL A 63 23.73 -10.66 3.21
CA VAL A 63 22.74 -9.67 2.78
C VAL A 63 21.53 -10.44 2.31
N VAL A 64 20.34 -9.97 2.69
CA VAL A 64 19.07 -10.51 2.22
C VAL A 64 18.24 -9.36 1.67
N ASP A 65 17.66 -9.56 0.50
CA ASP A 65 16.65 -8.67 -0.07
C ASP A 65 15.28 -9.36 0.08
N LEU A 66 14.37 -8.70 0.80
CA LEU A 66 13.04 -9.21 1.13
C LEU A 66 11.92 -8.50 0.33
N GLY A 67 12.26 -7.79 -0.75
CA GLY A 67 11.28 -7.20 -1.65
C GLY A 67 10.68 -8.22 -2.61
N CYS A 68 9.40 -8.58 -2.45
CA CYS A 68 8.66 -9.36 -3.45
C CYS A 68 7.43 -8.59 -3.94
N SER A 69 7.37 -8.27 -5.23
CA SER A 69 6.23 -7.56 -5.84
C SER A 69 4.96 -8.40 -5.90
N CYS A 70 5.09 -9.69 -6.17
CA CYS A 70 3.97 -10.64 -6.32
C CYS A 70 3.84 -11.58 -5.12
N GLY A 71 4.58 -11.34 -4.04
CA GLY A 71 4.51 -12.15 -2.82
C GLY A 71 3.28 -11.83 -1.98
N ILE A 72 3.05 -12.62 -0.93
CA ILE A 72 2.07 -12.28 0.09
C ILE A 72 2.50 -10.98 0.77
N ASN A 73 1.61 -10.00 0.87
CA ASN A 73 1.88 -8.77 1.62
C ASN A 73 2.22 -9.07 3.09
N THR A 74 3.18 -8.33 3.63
CA THR A 74 3.61 -8.41 5.05
C THR A 74 2.54 -7.93 6.04
N ILE A 75 1.58 -7.11 5.60
CA ILE A 75 0.64 -6.35 6.43
C ILE A 75 -0.79 -6.74 6.07
N ASN A 76 -1.62 -6.93 7.10
CA ASN A 76 -2.84 -7.70 7.07
C ASN A 76 -4.03 -7.00 6.40
N VAL A 77 -4.80 -7.88 5.77
CA VAL A 77 -6.21 -7.79 5.38
C VAL A 77 -7.01 -6.98 6.40
N VAL A 78 -7.60 -5.87 5.92
CA VAL A 78 -8.63 -5.00 6.54
C VAL A 78 -8.99 -5.32 8.01
N PRO A 79 -8.86 -4.36 8.96
CA PRO A 79 -9.22 -4.60 10.35
C PRO A 79 -10.64 -5.17 10.48
N GLU A 80 -10.83 -6.22 11.29
CA GLU A 80 -12.14 -6.88 11.43
C GLU A 80 -13.25 -5.90 11.85
N SER A 81 -12.92 -4.92 12.70
CA SER A 81 -13.84 -3.89 13.16
C SER A 81 -14.34 -2.97 12.04
N VAL A 82 -13.65 -2.91 10.91
CA VAL A 82 -14.06 -2.15 9.73
C VAL A 82 -15.04 -2.93 8.85
N LEU A 83 -15.01 -4.27 8.94
CA LEU A 83 -15.92 -5.17 8.23
C LEU A 83 -17.20 -5.46 9.03
N ASP A 84 -17.14 -5.35 10.36
CA ASP A 84 -18.31 -5.55 11.22
C ASP A 84 -19.28 -4.36 11.16
N LYS A 85 -20.44 -4.54 10.53
CA LYS A 85 -21.52 -3.53 10.43
C LYS A 85 -22.04 -3.02 11.78
N ARG A 86 -21.80 -3.74 12.88
CA ARG A 86 -22.19 -3.34 14.23
C ARG A 86 -21.15 -2.46 14.91
N SER A 87 -19.93 -2.45 14.39
CA SER A 87 -18.83 -1.65 14.88
C SER A 87 -18.97 -0.20 14.46
N SER A 88 -18.61 0.72 15.35
CA SER A 88 -18.49 2.14 15.03
C SER A 88 -17.37 2.45 14.04
N ALA A 89 -16.46 1.50 13.79
CA ALA A 89 -15.39 1.62 12.81
C ALA A 89 -15.79 1.18 11.39
N HIS A 90 -17.00 0.63 11.19
CA HIS A 90 -17.45 0.14 9.88
C HIS A 90 -17.33 1.20 8.79
N ASN A 91 -16.62 0.89 7.70
CA ASN A 91 -16.31 1.85 6.62
C ASN A 91 -17.48 2.02 5.63
N LYS A 92 -18.64 2.39 6.15
CA LYS A 92 -19.87 2.56 5.36
C LYS A 92 -19.71 3.66 4.31
N GLY A 93 -20.14 3.40 3.08
CA GLY A 93 -20.12 4.42 2.03
C GLY A 93 -18.82 4.49 1.25
N ARG A 94 -17.83 3.66 1.57
CA ARG A 94 -16.44 3.84 1.14
C ARG A 94 -15.77 2.51 0.89
N VAL A 95 -14.71 2.53 0.10
CA VAL A 95 -13.83 1.38 -0.15
C VAL A 95 -12.40 1.60 0.31
N PHE A 96 -12.08 2.82 0.75
CA PHE A 96 -10.80 3.16 1.33
C PHE A 96 -10.98 4.11 2.52
N ILE A 97 -9.96 4.20 3.37
CA ILE A 97 -10.02 4.98 4.61
C ILE A 97 -9.77 6.48 4.42
N HIS A 98 -9.39 6.92 3.22
CA HIS A 98 -9.20 8.35 2.96
C HIS A 98 -10.52 9.11 3.12
N GLY A 99 -10.52 10.12 4.00
CA GLY A 99 -11.71 10.87 4.39
C GLY A 99 -12.75 10.05 5.18
N ALA A 100 -12.39 8.87 5.69
CA ALA A 100 -13.25 8.10 6.58
C ALA A 100 -13.29 8.70 7.99
N SER A 101 -14.07 8.07 8.89
CA SER A 101 -14.12 8.51 10.29
C SER A 101 -12.77 8.29 10.99
N GLU A 102 -12.47 9.11 12.00
CA GLU A 102 -11.28 8.95 12.83
C GLU A 102 -11.22 7.55 13.48
N ILE A 103 -12.38 7.01 13.88
CA ILE A 103 -12.49 5.66 14.45
C ILE A 103 -12.06 4.59 13.45
N THR A 104 -12.50 4.69 12.20
CA THR A 104 -12.12 3.79 11.10
C THR A 104 -10.62 3.91 10.78
N ALA A 105 -10.11 5.14 10.67
CA ALA A 105 -8.70 5.38 10.38
C ALA A 105 -7.78 4.88 11.51
N ASN A 106 -8.19 5.04 12.78
CA ASN A 106 -7.46 4.52 13.94
C ASN A 106 -7.47 2.98 14.01
N ALA A 107 -8.53 2.32 13.52
CA ALA A 107 -8.53 0.85 13.39
C ALA A 107 -7.44 0.37 12.42
N TYR A 108 -7.29 1.04 11.28
CA TYR A 108 -6.19 0.77 10.34
C TYR A 108 -4.81 1.09 10.92
N LYS A 109 -4.67 2.24 11.61
CA LYS A 109 -3.42 2.58 12.32
C LYS A 109 -3.02 1.46 13.29
N LYS A 110 -3.95 0.97 14.10
CA LYS A 110 -3.69 -0.11 15.08
C LYS A 110 -3.28 -1.42 14.40
N GLN A 111 -3.92 -1.78 13.29
CA GLN A 111 -3.55 -2.95 12.51
C GLN A 111 -2.12 -2.82 11.97
N PHE A 112 -1.80 -1.69 11.34
CA PHE A 112 -0.45 -1.38 10.87
C PHE A 112 0.59 -1.50 12.00
N GLN A 113 0.31 -0.94 13.18
CA GLN A 113 1.23 -0.99 14.31
C GLN A 113 1.48 -2.43 14.79
N THR A 114 0.44 -3.26 14.80
CA THR A 114 0.53 -4.68 15.18
C THR A 114 1.37 -5.47 14.16
N ASP A 115 1.14 -5.23 12.87
CA ASP A 115 1.83 -5.94 11.79
C ASP A 115 3.30 -5.53 11.72
N LEU A 116 3.62 -4.23 11.85
CA LEU A 116 4.99 -3.75 11.89
C LEU A 116 5.74 -4.28 13.12
N ALA A 117 5.11 -4.30 14.30
CA ALA A 117 5.73 -4.88 15.50
C ALA A 117 6.06 -6.37 15.29
N THR A 118 5.12 -7.13 14.73
CA THR A 118 5.32 -8.55 14.42
C THR A 118 6.46 -8.76 13.41
N PHE A 119 6.54 -7.91 12.39
CA PHE A 119 7.63 -7.92 11.41
C PHE A 119 8.99 -7.66 12.07
N LEU A 120 9.09 -6.62 12.90
CA LEU A 120 10.33 -6.26 13.60
C LEU A 120 10.78 -7.38 14.54
N SER A 121 9.88 -7.87 15.40
CA SER A 121 10.13 -9.00 16.29
C SER A 121 10.61 -10.26 15.53
N SER A 122 10.05 -10.52 14.34
CA SER A 122 10.50 -11.64 13.49
C SER A 122 11.90 -11.42 12.91
N ARG A 123 12.23 -10.20 12.48
CA ARG A 123 13.57 -9.87 11.98
C ARG A 123 14.62 -9.84 13.09
N ALA A 124 14.23 -9.49 14.32
CA ALA A 124 15.11 -9.46 15.47
C ALA A 124 15.70 -10.84 15.81
N VAL A 125 14.95 -11.93 15.61
CA VAL A 125 15.45 -13.29 15.87
C VAL A 125 16.32 -13.85 14.74
N GLU A 126 16.22 -13.30 13.53
CA GLU A 126 17.00 -13.71 12.36
C GLU A 126 18.33 -12.93 12.22
N LEU A 127 18.32 -11.67 12.64
CA LEU A 127 19.44 -10.75 12.44
C LEU A 127 20.60 -11.06 13.40
N LYS A 128 21.82 -11.01 12.89
CA LYS A 128 23.03 -11.19 13.69
C LYS A 128 23.33 -9.93 14.52
N ARG A 129 24.07 -10.09 15.62
CA ARG A 129 24.64 -8.95 16.37
C ARG A 129 25.43 -8.02 15.46
N GLY A 130 25.18 -6.73 15.59
CA GLY A 130 25.74 -5.69 14.71
C GLY A 130 25.09 -5.64 13.33
N GLY A 131 24.01 -6.40 13.09
CA GLY A 131 23.26 -6.34 11.85
C GLY A 131 22.45 -5.04 11.73
N SER A 132 22.12 -4.70 10.49
CA SER A 132 21.33 -3.52 10.16
C SER A 132 20.25 -3.89 9.16
N MET A 133 19.18 -3.09 9.12
CA MET A 133 18.04 -3.25 8.23
C MET A 133 17.70 -1.91 7.61
N PHE A 134 17.49 -1.92 6.30
CA PHE A 134 17.01 -0.76 5.54
C PHE A 134 15.59 -1.07 5.06
N LEU A 135 14.64 -0.24 5.45
CA LEU A 135 13.23 -0.39 5.10
C LEU A 135 12.76 0.80 4.29
N VAL A 136 12.01 0.49 3.23
CA VAL A 136 11.29 1.47 2.41
C VAL A 136 9.87 0.96 2.27
N CYS A 137 8.90 1.76 2.68
CA CYS A 137 7.48 1.45 2.48
C CYS A 137 6.69 2.72 2.16
N LEU A 138 5.46 2.56 1.69
CA LEU A 138 4.53 3.66 1.50
C LEU A 138 4.41 4.48 2.79
N GLY A 139 4.30 5.79 2.66
CA GLY A 139 4.11 6.71 3.78
C GLY A 139 3.24 7.90 3.43
N ARG A 140 2.99 8.73 4.43
CA ARG A 140 2.28 10.02 4.30
C ARG A 140 2.98 11.12 5.11
N THR A 141 2.75 12.36 4.70
CA THR A 141 3.24 13.56 5.39
C THR A 141 2.26 14.12 6.41
N SER A 142 0.96 13.94 6.18
CA SER A 142 -0.09 14.34 7.13
C SER A 142 0.09 13.58 8.44
N VAL A 143 -0.29 14.23 9.55
CA VAL A 143 -0.42 13.59 10.87
C VAL A 143 -1.79 12.95 11.04
N ASP A 144 -2.83 13.49 10.39
CA ASP A 144 -4.19 12.97 10.42
C ASP A 144 -4.30 11.66 9.62
N PRO A 145 -4.61 10.52 10.28
CA PRO A 145 -4.69 9.23 9.59
C PRO A 145 -5.87 9.14 8.61
N THR A 146 -6.85 10.05 8.66
CA THR A 146 -7.92 10.12 7.64
C THR A 146 -7.38 10.66 6.30
N ASP A 147 -6.24 11.36 6.31
CA ASP A 147 -5.53 11.77 5.12
C ASP A 147 -4.39 10.79 4.76
N GLN A 148 -4.71 9.86 3.87
CA GLN A 148 -3.77 8.89 3.30
C GLN A 148 -2.87 9.43 2.17
N GLY A 149 -2.81 10.74 1.93
CA GLY A 149 -1.95 11.36 0.93
C GLY A 149 -2.15 10.79 -0.48
N GLY A 150 -1.06 10.49 -1.18
CA GLY A 150 -1.10 9.94 -2.53
C GLY A 150 -1.90 8.64 -2.65
N ALA A 151 -1.85 7.74 -1.66
CA ALA A 151 -2.69 6.54 -1.66
C ALA A 151 -4.18 6.90 -1.51
N GLY A 152 -4.47 7.96 -0.76
CA GLY A 152 -5.79 8.56 -0.64
C GLY A 152 -6.32 9.10 -1.96
N LEU A 153 -5.50 9.80 -2.72
CA LEU A 153 -5.86 10.25 -4.07
C LEU A 153 -6.06 9.07 -5.03
N LEU A 154 -5.21 8.03 -4.97
CA LEU A 154 -5.32 6.86 -5.85
C LEU A 154 -6.63 6.07 -5.62
N PHE A 155 -6.97 5.76 -4.36
CA PHE A 155 -8.11 4.88 -4.04
C PHE A 155 -9.36 5.60 -3.51
N GLY A 156 -9.20 6.74 -2.86
CA GLY A 156 -10.28 7.47 -2.18
C GLY A 156 -11.00 8.51 -3.04
N THR A 157 -10.61 8.68 -4.31
CA THR A 157 -11.24 9.62 -5.26
C THR A 157 -11.94 8.87 -6.39
N HIS A 158 -11.45 8.92 -7.64
CA HIS A 158 -12.07 8.32 -8.81
C HIS A 158 -12.25 6.80 -8.73
N PHE A 159 -11.39 6.09 -8.00
CA PHE A 159 -11.59 4.67 -7.72
C PHE A 159 -12.83 4.44 -6.86
N GLN A 160 -12.99 5.19 -5.76
CA GLN A 160 -14.17 5.11 -4.91
C GLN A 160 -15.44 5.58 -5.63
N ASP A 161 -15.37 6.66 -6.40
CA ASP A 161 -16.51 7.14 -7.16
C ASP A 161 -16.99 6.10 -8.20
N ALA A 162 -16.07 5.35 -8.81
CA ALA A 162 -16.43 4.28 -9.73
C ALA A 162 -17.19 3.15 -9.03
N TRP A 163 -16.92 2.87 -7.75
CA TRP A 163 -17.73 1.95 -6.95
C TRP A 163 -19.13 2.51 -6.71
N ASP A 164 -19.24 3.81 -6.44
CA ASP A 164 -20.52 4.47 -6.25
C ASP A 164 -21.37 4.49 -7.52
N ASP A 165 -20.75 4.61 -8.70
CA ASP A 165 -21.44 4.45 -9.99
C ASP A 165 -22.10 3.07 -10.12
N LEU A 166 -21.36 1.99 -9.80
CA LEU A 166 -21.93 0.64 -9.85
C LEU A 166 -23.12 0.47 -8.89
N VAL A 167 -23.09 1.14 -7.73
CA VAL A 167 -24.21 1.14 -6.78
C VAL A 167 -25.40 1.94 -7.33
N GLN A 168 -25.16 3.13 -7.86
CA GLN A 168 -26.21 4.01 -8.41
C GLN A 168 -26.90 3.41 -9.63
N GLU A 169 -26.14 2.71 -10.48
CA GLU A 169 -26.65 1.99 -11.64
C GLU A 169 -27.32 0.63 -11.29
N GLY A 170 -27.28 0.23 -10.01
CA GLY A 170 -27.89 -1.02 -9.55
C GLY A 170 -27.14 -2.29 -9.96
N LEU A 171 -25.89 -2.17 -10.42
CA LEU A 171 -25.03 -3.30 -10.77
C LEU A 171 -24.53 -4.06 -9.54
N ILE A 172 -24.38 -3.35 -8.40
CA ILE A 172 -24.13 -3.93 -7.08
C ILE A 172 -24.97 -3.24 -6.01
N SER A 173 -25.16 -3.88 -4.86
CA SER A 173 -25.77 -3.23 -3.70
C SER A 173 -24.76 -2.34 -2.96
N GLY A 174 -25.25 -1.32 -2.25
CA GLY A 174 -24.41 -0.52 -1.35
C GLY A 174 -23.73 -1.37 -0.27
N GLU A 175 -24.41 -2.42 0.21
CA GLU A 175 -23.84 -3.41 1.12
C GLU A 175 -22.65 -4.17 0.52
N LYS A 176 -22.75 -4.54 -0.77
CA LYS A 176 -21.66 -5.22 -1.47
C LYS A 176 -20.43 -4.32 -1.59
N ARG A 177 -20.62 -3.03 -1.89
CA ARG A 177 -19.53 -2.02 -1.83
C ARG A 177 -18.96 -1.90 -0.43
N ASP A 178 -19.78 -1.70 0.59
CA ASP A 178 -19.33 -1.46 1.98
C ASP A 178 -18.51 -2.63 2.56
N SER A 179 -18.74 -3.85 2.05
CA SER A 179 -17.95 -5.04 2.42
C SER A 179 -16.58 -5.14 1.73
N PHE A 180 -16.26 -4.26 0.79
CA PHE A 180 -14.96 -4.19 0.12
C PHE A 180 -14.11 -3.06 0.72
N ASN A 181 -12.86 -3.36 1.08
CA ASN A 181 -11.94 -2.37 1.61
C ASN A 181 -10.53 -2.63 1.08
N ILE A 182 -9.85 -1.56 0.65
CA ILE A 182 -8.45 -1.64 0.24
C ILE A 182 -7.57 -1.85 1.50
N PRO A 183 -6.77 -2.93 1.57
CA PRO A 183 -5.93 -3.24 2.73
C PRO A 183 -4.60 -2.46 2.67
N VAL A 184 -4.68 -1.14 2.60
CA VAL A 184 -3.52 -0.26 2.55
C VAL A 184 -3.62 0.76 3.68
N TYR A 185 -2.51 1.00 4.36
CA TYR A 185 -2.34 2.10 5.28
C TYR A 185 -1.00 2.78 5.00
N ALA A 186 -1.04 4.08 4.75
CA ALA A 186 0.15 4.92 4.65
C ALA A 186 0.49 5.44 6.06
N PRO A 187 1.53 4.94 6.74
CA PRO A 187 1.95 5.47 8.03
C PRO A 187 2.59 6.85 7.91
N SER A 188 2.41 7.65 8.96
CA SER A 188 3.26 8.81 9.22
C SER A 188 4.57 8.39 9.87
N LEU A 189 5.56 9.31 9.93
CA LEU A 189 6.80 9.06 10.67
C LEU A 189 6.55 8.73 12.15
N GLN A 190 5.53 9.34 12.74
CA GLN A 190 5.18 9.10 14.13
C GLN A 190 4.60 7.70 14.33
N ASP A 191 3.70 7.25 13.46
CA ASP A 191 3.12 5.90 13.53
C ASP A 191 4.21 4.82 13.44
N PHE A 192 5.21 5.04 12.57
CA PHE A 192 6.33 4.13 12.41
C PHE A 192 7.27 4.17 13.62
N ARG A 193 7.65 5.37 14.08
CA ARG A 193 8.56 5.57 15.22
C ARG A 193 8.03 4.93 16.49
N GLU A 194 6.75 5.14 16.80
CA GLU A 194 6.09 4.59 17.99
C GLU A 194 6.25 3.06 18.07
N VAL A 195 6.15 2.37 16.93
CA VAL A 195 6.28 0.91 16.89
C VAL A 195 7.72 0.46 17.09
N VAL A 196 8.68 1.10 16.42
CA VAL A 196 10.10 0.73 16.56
C VAL A 196 10.59 0.97 17.99
N GLU A 197 10.23 2.10 18.58
CA GLU A 197 10.60 2.44 19.96
C GLU A 197 9.91 1.52 20.99
N ALA A 198 8.65 1.13 20.76
CA ALA A 198 7.93 0.21 21.63
C ALA A 198 8.42 -1.25 21.53
N ASP A 199 8.78 -1.72 20.34
CA ASP A 199 9.37 -3.06 20.13
C ASP A 199 10.75 -3.15 20.81
N GLY A 200 11.58 -2.11 20.68
CA GLY A 200 12.84 -1.99 21.39
C GLY A 200 13.97 -2.89 20.88
N SER A 201 13.73 -3.74 19.87
CA SER A 201 14.77 -4.61 19.30
C SER A 201 15.75 -3.85 18.40
N PHE A 202 15.38 -2.66 17.93
CA PHE A 202 16.15 -1.87 16.96
C PHE A 202 16.33 -0.42 17.40
N ALA A 203 17.52 0.13 17.13
CA ALA A 203 17.79 1.55 17.19
C ALA A 203 17.52 2.20 15.83
N ILE A 204 16.87 3.37 15.84
CA ILE A 204 16.67 4.18 14.63
C ILE A 204 17.94 4.98 14.35
N ASN A 205 18.67 4.63 13.29
CA ASN A 205 19.79 5.43 12.79
C ASN A 205 19.28 6.62 11.97
N LYS A 206 18.26 6.37 11.15
CA LYS A 206 17.62 7.34 10.28
C LYS A 206 16.16 6.95 10.07
N LEU A 207 15.28 7.94 10.10
CA LEU A 207 13.86 7.77 9.81
C LEU A 207 13.32 9.06 9.20
N GLU A 208 12.96 9.01 7.92
CA GLU A 208 12.48 10.17 7.18
C GLU A 208 11.37 9.80 6.20
N VAL A 209 10.61 10.82 5.79
CA VAL A 209 9.60 10.69 4.74
C VAL A 209 10.16 11.28 3.45
N PHE A 210 10.32 10.44 2.44
CA PHE A 210 10.86 10.81 1.15
C PHE A 210 9.74 11.05 0.14
N LYS A 211 9.81 12.14 -0.63
CA LYS A 211 8.87 12.40 -1.74
C LYS A 211 9.32 11.63 -2.98
N GLY A 212 8.67 10.49 -3.25
CA GLY A 212 8.97 9.64 -4.41
C GLY A 212 8.58 10.28 -5.74
N GLY A 213 7.46 11.01 -5.76
CA GLY A 213 6.91 11.60 -6.97
C GLY A 213 5.60 10.94 -7.39
N SER A 214 5.14 11.23 -8.60
CA SER A 214 3.92 10.61 -9.12
C SER A 214 4.08 9.10 -9.32
N PRO A 215 3.06 8.29 -9.01
CA PRO A 215 3.00 6.88 -9.39
C PRO A 215 2.64 6.69 -10.87
N LEU A 216 2.19 7.74 -11.56
CA LEU A 216 1.78 7.66 -12.97
C LEU A 216 2.97 7.94 -13.87
N VAL A 217 3.36 6.96 -14.67
CA VAL A 217 4.39 7.12 -15.71
C VAL A 217 3.70 7.22 -17.05
N VAL A 218 3.72 8.42 -17.64
CA VAL A 218 3.07 8.76 -18.91
C VAL A 218 4.08 9.39 -19.87
N ASN A 219 3.92 9.15 -21.16
CA ASN A 219 4.78 9.71 -22.21
C ASN A 219 4.32 11.10 -22.64
N GLN A 220 3.00 11.35 -22.63
CA GLN A 220 2.37 12.62 -22.96
C GLN A 220 1.56 13.11 -21.75
N PRO A 221 2.18 13.89 -20.83
CA PRO A 221 1.51 14.45 -19.65
C PRO A 221 0.25 15.28 -19.94
N ASP A 222 0.15 15.88 -21.13
CA ASP A 222 -1.01 16.67 -21.57
C ASP A 222 -2.11 15.80 -22.23
N ASP A 223 -1.87 14.51 -22.47
CA ASP A 223 -2.89 13.57 -22.93
C ASP A 223 -3.67 13.04 -21.73
N ASP A 224 -4.79 13.70 -21.43
CA ASP A 224 -5.70 13.30 -20.36
C ASP A 224 -6.17 11.84 -20.48
N GLY A 225 -6.25 11.29 -21.69
CA GLY A 225 -6.57 9.88 -21.94
C GLY A 225 -5.45 8.94 -21.48
N GLU A 226 -4.18 9.29 -21.74
CA GLU A 226 -3.03 8.54 -21.23
C GLU A 226 -2.95 8.59 -19.70
N VAL A 227 -3.20 9.77 -19.10
CA VAL A 227 -3.20 9.92 -17.63
C VAL A 227 -4.32 9.10 -16.99
N GLY A 228 -5.53 9.15 -17.55
CA GLY A 228 -6.66 8.38 -17.03
C GLY A 228 -6.41 6.87 -17.06
N ARG A 229 -5.84 6.37 -18.17
CA ARG A 229 -5.45 4.96 -18.32
C ARG A 229 -4.33 4.57 -17.36
N ALA A 230 -3.33 5.43 -17.16
CA ALA A 230 -2.26 5.20 -16.20
C ALA A 230 -2.78 5.10 -14.76
N LEU A 231 -3.76 5.94 -14.38
CA LEU A 231 -4.40 5.86 -13.07
C LEU A 231 -5.20 4.57 -12.90
N ALA A 232 -6.05 4.22 -13.88
CA ALA A 232 -6.83 2.99 -13.85
C ALA A 232 -5.93 1.74 -13.75
N ASN A 233 -4.85 1.69 -14.53
CA ASN A 233 -3.87 0.61 -14.47
C ASN A 233 -3.12 0.57 -13.14
N SER A 234 -2.79 1.73 -12.55
CA SER A 234 -2.18 1.80 -11.23
C SER A 234 -3.11 1.21 -10.17
N CYS A 235 -4.39 1.62 -10.14
CA CYS A 235 -5.40 1.04 -9.25
C CYS A 235 -5.56 -0.46 -9.47
N ARG A 236 -5.61 -0.91 -10.74
CA ARG A 236 -5.81 -2.31 -11.13
C ARG A 236 -4.63 -3.20 -10.76
N SER A 237 -3.40 -2.70 -10.88
CA SER A 237 -2.21 -3.46 -10.53
C SER A 237 -2.16 -3.80 -9.03
N VAL A 238 -2.65 -2.88 -8.19
CA VAL A 238 -2.63 -2.99 -6.73
C VAL A 238 -3.85 -3.69 -6.16
N SER A 239 -5.05 -3.39 -6.68
CA SER A 239 -6.31 -3.87 -6.12
C SER A 239 -7.04 -4.89 -7.00
N GLY A 240 -6.62 -5.06 -8.25
CA GLY A 240 -7.41 -5.78 -9.26
C GLY A 240 -7.74 -7.21 -8.87
N VAL A 241 -6.82 -7.95 -8.23
CA VAL A 241 -7.10 -9.32 -7.79
C VAL A 241 -8.18 -9.36 -6.70
N LEU A 242 -8.18 -8.39 -5.79
CA LEU A 242 -9.20 -8.26 -4.74
C LEU A 242 -10.55 -7.86 -5.34
N VAL A 243 -10.55 -6.94 -6.32
CA VAL A 243 -11.78 -6.53 -7.02
C VAL A 243 -12.35 -7.70 -7.83
N ASP A 244 -11.52 -8.37 -8.64
CA ASP A 244 -11.87 -9.53 -9.45
C ASP A 244 -12.53 -10.61 -8.56
N ALA A 245 -11.94 -10.91 -7.39
CA ALA A 245 -12.49 -11.86 -6.45
C ALA A 245 -13.79 -11.39 -5.76
N HIS A 246 -13.95 -10.10 -5.51
CA HIS A 246 -15.10 -9.58 -4.77
C HIS A 246 -16.35 -9.44 -5.64
N ILE A 247 -16.23 -8.91 -6.86
CA ILE A 247 -17.38 -8.61 -7.74
C ILE A 247 -17.37 -9.38 -9.06
N GLY A 248 -16.34 -10.19 -9.32
CA GLY A 248 -16.19 -10.97 -10.54
C GLY A 248 -15.60 -10.16 -11.70
N ASP A 249 -14.94 -10.87 -12.62
CA ASP A 249 -14.15 -10.29 -13.73
C ASP A 249 -14.94 -9.27 -14.57
N LYS A 250 -16.22 -9.55 -14.86
CA LYS A 250 -17.06 -8.68 -15.69
C LYS A 250 -17.31 -7.32 -15.02
N LEU A 251 -17.70 -7.32 -13.74
CA LEU A 251 -17.96 -6.08 -13.01
C LEU A 251 -16.66 -5.35 -12.64
N SER A 252 -15.57 -6.10 -12.45
CA SER A 252 -14.23 -5.52 -12.30
C SER A 252 -13.82 -4.73 -13.54
N GLU A 253 -14.02 -5.28 -14.75
CA GLU A 253 -13.75 -4.53 -15.99
C GLU A 253 -14.59 -3.25 -16.08
N GLU A 254 -15.89 -3.35 -15.76
CA GLU A 254 -16.79 -2.20 -15.68
C GLU A 254 -16.34 -1.14 -14.67
N LEU A 255 -15.83 -1.57 -13.51
CA LEU A 255 -15.26 -0.67 -12.50
C LEU A 255 -14.07 0.08 -13.07
N PHE A 256 -13.05 -0.62 -13.59
CA PHE A 256 -11.82 0.02 -14.05
C PHE A 256 -12.02 0.90 -15.29
N MET A 257 -12.98 0.57 -16.17
CA MET A 257 -13.41 1.47 -17.25
C MET A 257 -13.99 2.80 -16.72
N ARG A 258 -14.75 2.76 -15.61
CA ARG A 258 -15.27 3.98 -14.96
C ARG A 258 -14.17 4.78 -14.28
N VAL A 259 -13.20 4.10 -13.64
CA VAL A 259 -12.00 4.74 -13.07
C VAL A 259 -11.24 5.51 -14.15
N GLU A 260 -10.98 4.88 -15.30
CA GLU A 260 -10.30 5.53 -16.43
C GLU A 260 -11.08 6.75 -16.91
N ARG A 261 -12.38 6.61 -17.17
CA ARG A 261 -13.22 7.72 -17.66
C ARG A 261 -13.24 8.91 -16.71
N ARG A 262 -13.38 8.66 -15.40
CA ARG A 262 -13.36 9.70 -14.37
C ARG A 262 -12.01 10.39 -14.29
N ALA A 263 -10.94 9.61 -14.35
CA ALA A 263 -9.58 10.13 -14.32
C ALA A 263 -9.23 10.93 -15.57
N THR A 264 -9.66 10.52 -16.76
CA THR A 264 -9.50 11.29 -18.01
C THR A 264 -10.18 12.65 -17.93
N SER A 265 -11.28 12.79 -17.18
CA SER A 265 -11.92 14.09 -17.02
C SER A 265 -11.14 15.05 -16.10
N HIS A 266 -10.08 14.56 -15.42
CA HIS A 266 -9.29 15.31 -14.44
C HIS A 266 -7.77 15.10 -14.63
N GLY A 267 -7.33 14.69 -15.82
CA GLY A 267 -5.98 14.15 -16.07
C GLY A 267 -4.84 15.06 -15.59
N LYS A 268 -4.80 16.30 -16.05
CA LYS A 268 -3.76 17.26 -15.63
C LYS A 268 -3.67 17.47 -14.12
N GLU A 269 -4.80 17.63 -13.43
CA GLU A 269 -4.86 17.84 -11.99
C GLU A 269 -4.32 16.63 -11.22
N LEU A 270 -4.68 15.42 -11.67
CA LEU A 270 -4.21 14.17 -11.06
C LEU A 270 -2.71 14.02 -11.13
N LEU A 271 -2.08 14.33 -12.27
CA LEU A 271 -0.64 14.15 -12.42
C LEU A 271 0.16 15.07 -11.49
N GLU A 272 -0.33 16.30 -11.27
CA GLU A 272 0.30 17.27 -10.36
C GLU A 272 0.09 16.89 -8.89
N GLN A 273 -1.14 16.53 -8.50
CA GLN A 273 -1.50 16.30 -7.10
C GLN A 273 -1.14 14.90 -6.58
N LEU A 274 -1.20 13.87 -7.42
CA LEU A 274 -0.97 12.49 -7.01
C LEU A 274 0.52 12.24 -6.77
N GLN A 275 0.96 12.45 -5.54
CA GLN A 275 2.36 12.30 -5.12
C GLN A 275 2.48 11.21 -4.06
N PHE A 276 3.34 10.22 -4.33
CA PHE A 276 3.67 9.17 -3.36
C PHE A 276 4.83 9.59 -2.48
N PHE A 277 4.68 9.26 -1.20
CA PHE A 277 5.69 9.43 -0.18
C PHE A 277 6.07 8.06 0.35
N HIS A 278 7.32 7.93 0.78
CA HIS A 278 7.86 6.69 1.32
C HIS A 278 8.45 6.95 2.69
N ILE A 279 8.14 6.11 3.67
CA ILE A 279 8.93 6.05 4.90
C ILE A 279 10.22 5.31 4.56
N VAL A 280 11.36 5.95 4.84
CA VAL A 280 12.69 5.38 4.70
C VAL A 280 13.31 5.26 6.09
N ALA A 281 13.63 4.04 6.50
CA ALA A 281 14.20 3.75 7.81
C ALA A 281 15.51 2.97 7.68
N SER A 282 16.55 3.45 8.37
CA SER A 282 17.76 2.69 8.66
C SER A 282 17.74 2.32 10.13
N LEU A 283 17.74 1.02 10.41
CA LEU A 283 17.62 0.44 11.74
C LEU A 283 18.83 -0.43 12.05
N SER A 284 19.37 -0.34 13.26
CA SER A 284 20.45 -1.20 13.77
C SER A 284 19.92 -2.12 14.85
N PHE A 285 20.35 -3.38 14.85
CA PHE A 285 19.98 -4.31 15.90
C PHE A 285 20.58 -3.88 17.24
N ALA A 286 19.73 -3.70 18.26
CA ALA A 286 20.13 -3.10 19.53
C ALA A 286 20.63 -4.12 20.59
N LEU A 287 20.51 -5.44 20.33
CA LEU A 287 20.76 -6.53 21.30
C LEU A 287 22.02 -7.38 21.00
#